data_AF-A0AAD9DW34-F1
#
_entry.id   AF-A0AAD9DW34-F1
#
_cell.length_a   1.000
_cell.length_b   1.000
_cell.length_c   1.000
_cell.angle_alpha   90.00
_cell.angle_beta   90.00
_cell.angle_gamma   90.00
#
_symmetry.space_group_name_H-M   'P 1'
#
loop_
_entity.id
_entity.type
_entity.pdbx_description
1 polymer ?
#
loop_
_entity_poly.entity_id
_entity_poly.type
_entity_poly.pdbx_seq_one_letter_code
_entity_poly.pdbx_strand_id
1 'polypeptide(L)'
;MSRTVLLLLSIFTVQGSGCDDLKKGTVSNLQATINNEKNKGFPEVFPRNYHVHHYFNASTECHDSDSGSSVVKCCVFSAAVILSHSWMQLLQHLERIHVKYTFITELKTTLDDISRGSFQESPDPSVFPHVHSSPGALLTSTSVVLSKWVDLDCPVGKHACVLPSPDPLYPEEEEELEEEGGVAGRTVTEELLHGKEGERGKRWITVIPTNGNAETHAFPGLVLCTLSSLKMVLDVLEREL
;
A
#
# COMPACT_ATOMS: atom_id res chain seq x y z
N MET A 1 19.20 -28.96 -32.50
CA MET A 1 19.22 -28.76 -31.03
C MET A 1 18.00 -29.45 -30.45
N SER A 2 18.17 -30.40 -29.53
CA SER A 2 17.09 -31.30 -29.08
C SER A 2 16.04 -30.57 -28.24
N ARG A 3 14.75 -30.77 -28.55
CA ARG A 3 13.56 -30.28 -27.80
C ARG A 3 13.67 -30.52 -26.29
N THR A 4 14.40 -31.55 -25.87
CA THR A 4 14.64 -31.89 -24.47
C THR A 4 15.42 -30.82 -23.71
N VAL A 5 16.30 -30.06 -24.38
CA VAL A 5 17.10 -28.99 -23.77
C VAL A 5 16.25 -27.74 -23.49
N LEU A 6 15.27 -27.45 -24.35
CA LEU A 6 14.33 -26.33 -24.16
C LEU A 6 13.34 -26.59 -23.02
N LEU A 7 12.91 -27.84 -22.84
CA LEU A 7 12.03 -28.24 -21.73
C LEU A 7 12.74 -28.14 -20.36
N LEU A 8 14.03 -28.46 -20.28
CA LEU A 8 14.80 -28.36 -19.03
C LEU A 8 15.04 -26.91 -18.58
N LEU A 9 15.10 -25.95 -19.51
CA LEU A 9 15.18 -24.52 -19.19
C LEU A 9 13.84 -23.93 -18.74
N SER A 10 12.72 -24.61 -18.99
CA SER A 10 11.37 -24.13 -18.65
C SER A 10 10.97 -24.36 -17.18
N ILE A 11 11.78 -25.05 -16.38
CA ILE A 11 11.43 -25.45 -14.99
C ILE A 11 12.14 -24.56 -13.95
N PHE A 12 13.03 -23.67 -14.36
CA PHE A 12 13.73 -22.74 -13.46
C PHE A 12 13.13 -21.33 -13.48
N THR A 13 11.81 -21.22 -13.44
CA THR A 13 11.21 -19.99 -12.87
C THR A 13 11.44 -20.06 -11.36
N VAL A 14 12.65 -19.73 -10.91
CA VAL A 14 12.90 -19.50 -9.49
C VAL A 14 12.00 -18.34 -9.12
N GLN A 15 10.96 -18.63 -8.34
CA GLN A 15 10.11 -17.61 -7.76
C GLN A 15 11.03 -16.72 -6.93
N GLY A 16 11.30 -15.52 -7.44
CA GLY A 16 12.22 -14.59 -6.79
C GLY A 16 11.74 -14.34 -5.37
N SER A 17 12.64 -14.50 -4.41
CA SER A 17 12.34 -14.29 -2.99
C SER A 17 12.54 -12.81 -2.64
N GLY A 18 11.71 -12.28 -1.75
CA GLY A 18 11.87 -10.94 -1.18
C GLY A 18 13.13 -10.77 -0.33
N CYS A 19 13.76 -11.88 0.02
CA CYS A 19 15.07 -11.98 0.67
C CYS A 19 16.15 -12.34 -0.36
N ASP A 20 16.47 -11.42 -1.26
CA ASP A 20 17.58 -11.58 -2.20
C ASP A 20 18.74 -10.69 -1.77
N ASP A 21 19.77 -11.28 -1.18
CA ASP A 21 20.96 -10.56 -0.70
C ASP A 21 21.66 -9.78 -1.84
N LEU A 22 21.50 -10.22 -3.09
CA LEU A 22 22.05 -9.49 -4.24
C LEU A 22 21.41 -8.11 -4.42
N LYS A 23 20.21 -7.90 -3.87
CA LYS A 23 19.51 -6.61 -3.90
C LYS A 23 19.93 -5.67 -2.77
N LYS A 24 20.70 -6.12 -1.77
CA LYS A 24 21.15 -5.26 -0.65
C LYS A 24 21.88 -4.02 -1.14
N GLY A 25 22.77 -4.17 -2.12
CA GLY A 25 23.47 -3.02 -2.73
C GLY A 25 22.50 -2.00 -3.36
N THR A 26 21.49 -2.47 -4.09
CA THR A 26 20.46 -1.59 -4.70
C THR A 26 19.65 -0.87 -3.64
N VAL A 27 19.20 -1.59 -2.60
CA VAL A 27 18.42 -0.99 -1.51
C VAL A 27 19.25 0.02 -0.71
N SER A 28 20.51 -0.29 -0.41
CA SER A 28 21.42 0.65 0.26
C SER A 28 21.68 1.91 -0.56
N ASN A 29 21.81 1.79 -1.88
CA ASN A 29 21.92 2.97 -2.76
C ASN A 29 20.64 3.81 -2.72
N LEU A 30 19.46 3.18 -2.76
CA LEU A 30 18.19 3.89 -2.65
C LEU A 30 18.06 4.62 -1.30
N GLN A 31 18.50 4.01 -0.20
CA GLN A 31 18.55 4.67 1.11
C GLN A 31 19.45 5.91 1.11
N ALA A 32 20.61 5.85 0.46
CA ALA A 32 21.48 7.01 0.31
C ALA A 32 20.77 8.13 -0.48
N THR A 33 20.04 7.79 -1.55
CA THR A 33 19.21 8.73 -2.30
C THR A 33 18.11 9.33 -1.43
N ILE A 34 17.37 8.51 -0.68
CA ILE A 34 16.33 8.98 0.26
C ILE A 34 16.92 9.97 1.28
N ASN A 35 18.08 9.66 1.85
CA ASN A 35 18.73 10.53 2.82
C ASN A 35 19.16 11.88 2.22
N ASN A 36 19.59 11.90 0.96
CA ASN A 36 19.86 13.15 0.26
C ASN A 36 18.57 13.94 -0.02
N GLU A 37 17.49 13.26 -0.40
CA GLU A 37 16.19 13.83 -0.75
C GLU A 37 15.40 14.36 0.47
N LYS A 38 15.55 13.77 1.66
CA LYS A 38 14.85 14.18 2.89
C LYS A 38 15.02 15.66 3.22
N ASN A 39 16.22 16.19 2.97
CA ASN A 39 16.58 17.58 3.28
C ASN A 39 16.73 18.45 2.03
N LYS A 40 16.48 17.89 0.83
CA LYS A 40 16.68 18.60 -0.45
C LYS A 40 15.63 18.16 -1.47
N GLY A 41 14.92 19.11 -2.05
CA GLY A 41 14.12 18.88 -3.26
C GLY A 41 12.82 18.07 -3.05
N PHE A 42 12.80 16.95 -2.33
CA PHE A 42 11.57 16.16 -2.16
C PHE A 42 10.47 16.92 -1.39
N PRO A 43 10.76 17.60 -0.26
CA PRO A 43 9.74 18.41 0.41
C PRO A 43 9.33 19.67 -0.38
N GLU A 44 10.17 20.13 -1.30
CA GLU A 44 9.98 21.38 -2.04
C GLU A 44 9.02 21.24 -3.23
N VAL A 45 8.83 20.01 -3.73
CA VAL A 45 8.01 19.75 -4.93
C VAL A 45 6.55 19.47 -4.63
N PHE A 46 6.19 19.36 -3.35
CA PHE A 46 4.81 19.17 -2.90
C PHE A 46 4.33 20.38 -2.11
N PRO A 47 3.06 20.80 -2.26
CA PRO A 47 2.44 21.75 -1.35
C PRO A 47 2.54 21.28 0.10
N ARG A 48 2.72 22.20 1.05
CA ARG A 48 2.86 21.85 2.48
C ARG A 48 1.64 21.13 3.06
N ASN A 49 0.46 21.37 2.49
CA ASN A 49 -0.80 20.75 2.86
C ASN A 49 -1.18 19.56 1.97
N TYR A 50 -0.25 19.07 1.13
CA TYR A 50 -0.48 17.88 0.33
C TYR A 50 -0.45 16.63 1.22
N HIS A 51 -1.53 15.85 1.17
CA HIS A 51 -1.66 14.62 1.94
C HIS A 51 -2.01 13.47 1.00
N VAL A 52 -1.42 12.31 1.27
CA VAL A 52 -1.71 11.06 0.60
C VAL A 52 -2.69 10.27 1.46
N HIS A 53 -3.76 9.76 0.86
CA HIS A 53 -4.68 8.84 1.51
C HIS A 53 -4.10 7.42 1.39
N HIS A 54 -3.81 6.75 2.50
CA HIS A 54 -3.18 5.43 2.51
C HIS A 54 -3.49 4.63 3.77
N TYR A 55 -2.85 3.47 3.91
CA TYR A 55 -3.11 2.48 4.97
C TYR A 55 -1.94 2.30 5.95
N PHE A 56 -0.74 2.82 5.61
CA PHE A 56 0.42 2.72 6.49
C PHE A 56 0.29 3.59 7.74
N ASN A 57 0.25 2.98 8.91
CA ASN A 57 0.07 3.63 10.21
C ASN A 57 0.95 2.98 11.29
N ALA A 58 0.80 3.41 12.55
CA ALA A 58 1.58 2.90 13.68
C ALA A 58 1.41 1.37 13.91
N SER A 59 0.23 0.78 13.68
CA SER A 59 0.04 -0.68 13.83
C SER A 59 0.68 -1.50 12.70
N THR A 60 1.10 -0.84 11.62
CA THR A 60 1.87 -1.46 10.52
C THR A 60 3.38 -1.24 10.63
N GLU A 61 3.84 -0.49 11.64
CA GLU A 61 5.26 -0.28 11.90
C GLU A 61 5.90 -1.49 12.58
N CYS A 62 7.10 -1.85 12.14
CA CYS A 62 7.85 -2.95 12.73
C CYS A 62 8.68 -2.47 13.91
N HIS A 63 8.29 -2.84 15.12
CA HIS A 63 8.99 -2.46 16.34
C HIS A 63 10.10 -3.45 16.70
N ASP A 64 11.16 -2.96 17.33
CA ASP A 64 12.30 -3.81 17.73
C ASP A 64 11.94 -4.78 18.87
N SER A 65 10.78 -4.61 19.50
CA SER A 65 10.20 -5.52 20.50
C SER A 65 9.71 -6.84 19.91
N ASP A 66 9.62 -6.95 18.58
CA ASP A 66 9.17 -8.16 17.89
C ASP A 66 10.20 -9.29 18.08
N SER A 67 9.92 -10.18 19.05
CA SER A 67 10.84 -11.24 19.42
C SER A 67 10.68 -12.47 18.51
N GLY A 68 11.47 -12.51 17.43
CA GLY A 68 11.62 -13.69 16.58
C GLY A 68 11.98 -13.33 15.13
N SER A 69 13.07 -13.91 14.60
CA SER A 69 13.57 -13.61 13.24
C SER A 69 12.49 -13.75 12.15
N SER A 70 11.58 -14.73 12.27
CA SER A 70 10.47 -14.89 11.33
C SER A 70 9.40 -13.80 11.45
N VAL A 71 9.12 -13.33 12.68
CA VAL A 71 8.11 -12.29 12.94
C VAL A 71 8.61 -10.95 12.41
N VAL A 72 9.86 -10.60 12.72
CA VAL A 72 10.51 -9.38 12.23
C VAL A 72 10.52 -9.35 10.70
N LYS A 73 10.89 -10.47 10.06
CA LYS A 73 10.89 -10.59 8.60
C LYS A 73 9.49 -10.37 7.99
N CYS A 74 8.47 -11.05 8.52
CA CYS A 74 7.11 -10.91 7.99
C CYS A 74 6.52 -9.53 8.25
N CYS A 75 6.87 -8.90 9.36
CA CYS A 75 6.52 -7.51 9.58
C CYS A 75 7.12 -6.61 8.49
N VAL A 76 8.44 -6.72 8.24
CA VAL A 76 9.11 -5.87 7.23
C VAL A 76 8.50 -6.06 5.84
N PHE A 77 8.16 -7.29 5.46
CA PHE A 77 7.49 -7.55 4.19
C PHE A 77 6.07 -6.99 4.13
N SER A 78 5.32 -7.08 5.23
CA SER A 78 3.96 -6.52 5.32
C SER A 78 4.00 -5.00 5.22
N ALA A 79 4.91 -4.36 5.97
CA ALA A 79 5.17 -2.93 5.90
C ALA A 79 5.56 -2.50 4.47
N ALA A 80 6.40 -3.27 3.79
CA ALA A 80 6.82 -2.99 2.42
C ALA A 80 5.65 -3.01 1.43
N VAL A 81 4.75 -4.00 1.52
CA VAL A 81 3.53 -4.08 0.72
C VAL A 81 2.65 -2.83 0.92
N ILE A 82 2.39 -2.48 2.18
CA ILE A 82 1.50 -1.38 2.54
C ILE A 82 2.10 -0.03 2.09
N LEU A 83 3.42 0.16 2.24
CA LEU A 83 4.11 1.33 1.72
C LEU A 83 4.12 1.38 0.19
N SER A 84 4.32 0.25 -0.50
CA SER A 84 4.25 0.19 -1.96
C SER A 84 2.88 0.67 -2.45
N HIS A 85 1.81 0.18 -1.83
CA HIS A 85 0.45 0.64 -2.11
C HIS A 85 0.29 2.15 -1.82
N SER A 86 0.88 2.65 -0.73
CA SER A 86 0.86 4.08 -0.40
C SER A 86 1.53 4.94 -1.49
N TRP A 87 2.66 4.51 -2.04
CA TRP A 87 3.32 5.18 -3.17
C TRP A 87 2.53 5.07 -4.47
N MET A 88 1.85 3.95 -4.71
CA MET A 88 0.93 3.80 -5.84
C MET A 88 -0.21 4.82 -5.76
N GLN A 89 -0.82 4.99 -4.57
CA GLN A 89 -1.86 6.00 -4.34
C GLN A 89 -1.35 7.41 -4.64
N LEU A 90 -0.12 7.76 -4.25
CA LEU A 90 0.49 9.04 -4.64
C LEU A 90 0.66 9.14 -6.16
N LEU A 91 1.23 8.12 -6.82
CA LEU A 91 1.50 8.12 -8.26
C LEU A 91 0.23 8.28 -9.12
N GLN A 92 -0.92 7.77 -8.67
CA GLN A 92 -2.20 7.94 -9.37
C GLN A 92 -2.61 9.40 -9.54
N HIS A 93 -2.12 10.28 -8.66
CA HIS A 93 -2.42 11.71 -8.66
C HIS A 93 -1.30 12.57 -9.26
N LEU A 94 -0.22 11.94 -9.74
CA LEU A 94 0.93 12.64 -10.33
C LEU A 94 1.01 12.42 -11.83
N GLU A 95 1.24 13.51 -12.56
CA GLU A 95 1.62 13.40 -13.96
C GLU A 95 3.03 12.83 -14.10
N ARG A 96 3.29 12.11 -15.21
CA ARG A 96 4.61 11.52 -15.51
C ARG A 96 5.72 12.55 -15.63
N ILE A 97 5.38 13.80 -15.93
CA ILE A 97 6.33 14.92 -16.01
C ILE A 97 6.75 15.46 -14.64
N HIS A 98 6.11 15.02 -13.55
CA HIS A 98 6.46 15.44 -12.21
C HIS A 98 7.94 15.09 -11.91
N VAL A 99 8.70 16.05 -11.38
CA VAL A 99 10.15 15.93 -11.22
C VAL A 99 10.60 14.78 -10.31
N LYS A 100 9.72 14.29 -9.43
CA LYS A 100 9.96 13.11 -8.59
C LYS A 100 9.22 11.85 -9.04
N TYR A 101 8.56 11.85 -10.20
CA TYR A 101 7.79 10.70 -10.68
C TYR A 101 8.63 9.42 -10.77
N THR A 102 9.80 9.50 -11.40
CA THR A 102 10.72 8.36 -11.55
C THR A 102 11.23 7.87 -10.19
N PHE A 103 11.59 8.79 -9.29
CA PHE A 103 12.06 8.43 -7.96
C PHE A 103 10.97 7.73 -7.13
N ILE A 104 9.74 8.24 -7.17
CA ILE A 104 8.60 7.60 -6.47
C ILE A 104 8.29 6.23 -7.07
N THR A 105 8.41 6.09 -8.40
CA THR A 105 8.27 4.80 -9.08
C THR A 105 9.35 3.81 -8.64
N GLU A 106 10.59 4.27 -8.45
CA GLU A 106 11.69 3.47 -7.91
C GLU A 106 11.39 3.02 -6.48
N LEU A 107 10.96 3.92 -5.58
CA LEU A 107 10.53 3.58 -4.22
C LEU A 107 9.49 2.46 -4.21
N LYS A 108 8.40 2.64 -4.98
CA LYS A 108 7.35 1.64 -5.12
C LYS A 108 7.90 0.31 -5.62
N THR A 109 8.66 0.34 -6.71
CA THR A 109 9.17 -0.89 -7.36
C THR A 109 10.12 -1.64 -6.45
N THR A 110 10.99 -0.94 -5.71
CA THR A 110 11.87 -1.58 -4.72
C THR A 110 11.07 -2.24 -3.60
N LEU A 111 10.01 -1.60 -3.09
CA LEU A 111 9.14 -2.18 -2.06
C LEU A 111 8.38 -3.43 -2.55
N ASP A 112 7.89 -3.40 -3.79
CA ASP A 112 7.32 -4.59 -4.46
C ASP A 112 8.38 -5.70 -4.58
N ASP A 113 9.61 -5.32 -4.93
CA ASP A 113 10.71 -6.25 -5.16
C ASP A 113 11.19 -6.97 -3.90
N ILE A 114 11.17 -6.31 -2.75
CA ILE A 114 11.57 -6.87 -1.46
C ILE A 114 10.45 -7.64 -0.76
N SER A 115 9.20 -7.48 -1.21
CA SER A 115 8.04 -8.24 -0.73
C SER A 115 7.61 -9.37 -1.68
N ARG A 116 8.21 -9.43 -2.88
CA ARG A 116 7.88 -10.43 -3.90
C ARG A 116 8.09 -11.85 -3.41
N GLY A 117 7.07 -12.68 -3.56
CA GLY A 117 7.14 -14.10 -3.19
C GLY A 117 7.20 -14.34 -1.67
N SER A 118 7.00 -13.31 -0.85
CA SER A 118 6.97 -13.42 0.61
C SER A 118 5.61 -13.87 1.15
N PHE A 119 4.55 -13.81 0.35
CA PHE A 119 3.18 -14.16 0.74
C PHE A 119 2.63 -15.26 -0.17
N GLN A 120 1.76 -16.12 0.38
CA GLN A 120 1.10 -17.17 -0.41
C GLN A 120 0.01 -16.60 -1.31
N GLU A 121 -0.72 -15.61 -0.81
CA GLU A 121 -1.77 -14.88 -1.52
C GLU A 121 -1.35 -13.43 -1.70
N SER A 122 -1.97 -12.73 -2.67
CA SER A 122 -1.73 -11.30 -2.84
C SER A 122 -2.24 -10.57 -1.59
N PRO A 123 -1.37 -9.93 -0.79
CA PRO A 123 -1.81 -9.21 0.39
C PRO A 123 -2.68 -8.01 -0.01
N ASP A 124 -3.76 -7.77 0.73
CA ASP A 124 -4.68 -6.65 0.53
C ASP A 124 -4.47 -5.59 1.63
N PRO A 125 -3.84 -4.44 1.33
CA PRO A 125 -3.66 -3.35 2.29
C PRO A 125 -4.96 -2.71 2.77
N SER A 126 -6.09 -2.89 2.07
CA SER A 126 -7.35 -2.24 2.43
C SER A 126 -8.00 -2.77 3.70
N VAL A 127 -7.46 -3.87 4.27
CA VAL A 127 -7.86 -4.38 5.58
C VAL A 127 -7.51 -3.41 6.70
N PHE A 128 -6.50 -2.55 6.51
CA PHE A 128 -6.08 -1.55 7.51
C PHE A 128 -6.91 -0.27 7.40
N PRO A 129 -7.09 0.47 8.51
CA PRO A 129 -7.84 1.72 8.48
C PRO A 129 -7.11 2.79 7.65
N HIS A 130 -7.90 3.65 7.01
CA HIS A 130 -7.37 4.78 6.28
C HIS A 130 -6.72 5.81 7.21
N VAL A 131 -5.59 6.35 6.76
CA VAL A 131 -4.89 7.48 7.36
C VAL A 131 -4.42 8.45 6.29
N HIS A 132 -3.97 9.62 6.73
CA HIS A 132 -3.37 10.62 5.86
C HIS A 132 -1.97 10.98 6.34
N SER A 133 -1.02 11.07 5.42
CA SER A 133 0.30 11.62 5.75
C SER A 133 0.86 12.43 4.58
N SER A 134 1.88 13.23 4.85
CA SER A 134 2.59 13.95 3.80
C SER A 134 3.50 13.00 3.02
N PRO A 135 3.84 13.31 1.74
CA PRO A 135 4.83 12.53 1.00
C PRO A 135 6.18 12.38 1.74
N GLY A 136 6.58 13.40 2.50
CA GLY A 136 7.80 13.37 3.32
C GLY A 136 7.72 12.38 4.50
N ALA A 137 6.53 12.22 5.10
CA ALA A 137 6.29 11.19 6.12
C ALA A 137 6.41 9.79 5.51
N LEU A 138 5.78 9.54 4.35
CA LEU A 138 5.94 8.28 3.60
C LEU A 138 7.40 7.97 3.27
N LEU A 139 8.17 8.99 2.85
CA LEU A 139 9.60 8.85 2.56
C LEU A 139 10.39 8.45 3.81
N THR A 140 10.01 8.98 4.97
CA THR A 140 10.63 8.65 6.26
C THR A 140 10.32 7.22 6.67
N SER A 141 9.05 6.80 6.63
CA SER A 141 8.64 5.42 6.93
C SER A 141 9.29 4.42 5.97
N THR A 142 9.38 4.76 4.68
CA THR A 142 10.08 3.95 3.68
C THR A 142 11.55 3.77 4.02
N SER A 143 12.24 4.84 4.41
CA SER A 143 13.63 4.76 4.86
C SER A 143 13.81 3.78 6.02
N VAL A 144 12.89 3.78 7.00
CA VAL A 144 12.94 2.89 8.16
C VAL A 144 12.75 1.42 7.75
N VAL A 145 11.75 1.13 6.91
CA VAL A 145 11.47 -0.23 6.43
C VAL A 145 12.64 -0.78 5.61
N LEU A 146 13.23 0.04 4.73
CA LEU A 146 14.40 -0.38 3.95
C LEU A 146 15.62 -0.65 4.84
N SER A 147 15.84 0.13 5.90
CA SER A 147 16.92 -0.15 6.85
C SER A 147 16.73 -1.49 7.53
N LYS A 148 15.54 -1.74 8.06
CA LYS A 148 15.22 -3.02 8.69
C LYS A 148 15.39 -4.18 7.71
N TRP A 149 14.97 -4.01 6.45
CA TRP A 149 15.16 -5.04 5.42
C TRP A 149 16.63 -5.34 5.11
N VAL A 150 17.49 -4.31 5.03
CA VAL A 150 18.94 -4.52 4.80
C VAL A 150 19.58 -5.30 5.95
N ASP A 151 19.12 -5.06 7.18
CA ASP A 151 19.62 -5.74 8.38
C ASP A 151 19.05 -7.16 8.56
N LEU A 152 18.05 -7.56 7.75
CA LEU A 152 17.54 -8.93 7.79
C LEU A 152 18.62 -9.92 7.34
N ASP A 153 18.84 -10.92 8.18
CA ASP A 153 19.52 -12.14 7.78
C ASP A 153 18.47 -13.15 7.31
N CYS A 154 18.51 -13.47 6.02
CA CYS A 154 17.49 -14.28 5.38
C CYS A 154 18.08 -15.61 4.91
N PRO A 155 17.90 -16.71 5.65
CA PRO A 155 18.27 -18.01 5.16
C PRO A 155 17.47 -18.37 3.91
N VAL A 156 18.13 -19.09 3.00
CA VAL A 156 17.55 -19.61 1.76
C VAL A 156 16.36 -20.53 2.09
N GLY A 157 15.17 -20.21 1.58
CA GLY A 157 13.96 -21.00 1.83
C GLY A 157 12.68 -20.30 1.36
N LYS A 158 11.58 -21.06 1.29
CA LYS A 158 10.25 -20.49 1.06
C LYS A 158 9.77 -19.82 2.34
N HIS A 159 9.55 -18.52 2.29
CA HIS A 159 8.98 -17.75 3.40
C HIS A 159 7.53 -17.46 3.04
N ALA A 160 6.61 -17.90 3.90
CA ALA A 160 5.19 -17.66 3.75
C ALA A 160 4.72 -16.79 4.91
N CYS A 161 4.73 -15.48 4.68
CA CYS A 161 4.16 -14.52 5.59
C CYS A 161 2.65 -14.42 5.37
N VAL A 162 1.94 -14.10 6.46
CA VAL A 162 0.54 -13.73 6.45
C VAL A 162 0.48 -12.26 6.83
N LEU A 163 -0.31 -11.48 6.10
CA LEU A 163 -0.51 -10.06 6.42
C LEU A 163 -1.18 -9.97 7.80
N PRO A 164 -0.65 -9.19 8.75
CA PRO A 164 -1.25 -9.10 10.09
C PRO A 164 -2.65 -8.48 10.00
N SER A 165 -3.53 -8.89 10.91
CA SER A 165 -4.80 -8.20 11.10
C SER A 165 -4.55 -6.85 11.75
N PRO A 166 -5.33 -5.81 11.41
CA PRO A 166 -5.23 -4.53 12.09
C PRO A 166 -5.48 -4.71 13.59
N ASP A 167 -4.76 -3.98 14.43
CA ASP A 167 -5.12 -3.88 15.84
C ASP A 167 -6.56 -3.37 15.95
N PRO A 168 -7.40 -3.95 16.82
CA PRO A 168 -8.72 -3.42 17.06
C PRO A 168 -8.56 -1.98 17.56
N LEU A 169 -9.08 -1.03 16.77
CA LEU A 169 -9.31 0.32 17.25
C LEU A 169 -10.19 0.20 18.49
N TYR A 170 -9.67 0.62 19.65
CA TYR A 170 -10.44 0.63 20.90
C TYR A 170 -11.77 1.39 20.72
N PRO A 171 -12.80 1.00 21.50
CA PRO A 171 -14.18 1.00 21.06
C PRO A 171 -14.78 2.39 20.90
N GLU A 172 -15.78 2.44 20.03
CA GLU A 172 -16.78 3.48 19.86
C GLU A 172 -17.08 4.18 21.20
N GLU A 173 -17.06 5.52 21.16
CA GLU A 173 -17.57 6.36 22.23
C GLU A 173 -18.94 5.80 22.66
N GLU A 174 -19.01 5.31 23.89
CA GLU A 174 -20.25 4.84 24.49
C GLU A 174 -21.26 5.99 24.41
N GLU A 175 -22.24 5.88 23.51
CA GLU A 175 -23.46 6.66 23.61
C GLU A 175 -24.08 6.31 24.97
N GLU A 176 -23.91 7.21 25.95
CA GLU A 176 -24.59 7.16 27.23
C GLU A 176 -26.11 7.11 26.96
N LEU A 177 -26.68 5.91 26.99
CA LEU A 177 -28.10 5.70 27.20
C LEU A 177 -28.39 6.14 28.63
N GLU A 178 -28.88 7.39 28.78
CA GLU A 178 -29.48 7.86 30.02
C GLU A 178 -30.69 6.97 30.36
N GLU A 179 -30.51 6.06 31.34
CA GLU A 179 -31.64 5.44 32.03
C GLU A 179 -32.18 6.36 33.13
N GLU A 180 -33.48 6.58 33.03
CA GLU A 180 -34.38 7.33 33.89
C GLU A 180 -34.43 6.76 35.32
N GLY A 181 -34.19 7.59 36.36
CA GLY A 181 -34.39 7.12 37.75
C GLY A 181 -34.04 8.08 38.90
N GLY A 182 -34.98 8.96 39.28
CA GLY A 182 -35.40 9.11 40.69
C GLY A 182 -34.63 9.99 41.71
N VAL A 183 -34.97 11.29 41.73
CA VAL A 183 -35.30 12.17 42.90
C VAL A 183 -34.42 12.17 44.18
N ALA A 184 -33.76 13.31 44.46
CA ALA A 184 -34.08 14.24 45.58
C ALA A 184 -33.01 15.34 45.83
N GLY A 185 -33.42 16.62 45.78
CA GLY A 185 -33.02 17.62 46.79
C GLY A 185 -32.08 18.80 46.44
N ARG A 186 -32.70 19.95 46.11
CA ARG A 186 -32.57 21.27 46.82
C ARG A 186 -31.69 22.41 46.22
N THR A 187 -32.41 23.47 45.82
CA THR A 187 -32.15 24.96 45.77
C THR A 187 -31.06 25.53 44.84
N VAL A 188 -31.42 26.20 43.74
CA VAL A 188 -31.78 27.65 43.53
C VAL A 188 -30.57 28.60 43.56
N THR A 189 -30.19 29.13 42.38
CA THR A 189 -30.15 30.60 42.11
C THR A 189 -30.10 30.89 40.61
N GLU A 190 -30.61 32.07 40.29
CA GLU A 190 -31.18 32.59 39.04
C GLU A 190 -30.18 33.55 38.33
N GLU A 191 -30.53 33.98 37.09
CA GLU A 191 -29.85 34.96 36.22
C GLU A 191 -28.55 34.51 35.52
N LEU A 192 -28.40 34.51 34.18
CA LEU A 192 -28.73 35.59 33.24
C LEU A 192 -28.93 35.10 31.79
N LEU A 193 -29.95 35.68 31.15
CA LEU A 193 -30.42 35.50 29.77
C LEU A 193 -29.58 36.27 28.72
N HIS A 194 -29.21 35.61 27.60
CA HIS A 194 -29.31 36.08 26.19
C HIS A 194 -28.53 35.12 25.27
N GLY A 195 -28.98 34.65 24.11
CA GLY A 195 -30.09 35.08 23.26
C GLY A 195 -30.37 34.06 22.14
N LYS A 196 -31.50 34.30 21.49
CA LYS A 196 -32.28 33.47 20.58
C LYS A 196 -31.65 33.13 19.21
N GLU A 197 -31.95 31.90 18.76
CA GLU A 197 -32.70 31.55 17.54
C GLU A 197 -32.09 31.89 16.16
N GLY A 198 -31.83 30.84 15.37
CA GLY A 198 -31.35 30.95 14.00
C GLY A 198 -31.11 29.61 13.31
N GLU A 199 -32.09 28.71 13.39
CA GLU A 199 -32.13 27.46 12.64
C GLU A 199 -32.19 27.74 11.13
N ARG A 200 -31.20 27.28 10.35
CA ARG A 200 -31.37 27.00 8.92
C ARG A 200 -30.51 25.81 8.54
N GLY A 201 -31.15 24.64 8.58
CA GLY A 201 -30.59 23.40 8.07
C GLY A 201 -30.11 23.54 6.63
N LYS A 202 -28.89 23.05 6.38
CA LYS A 202 -28.43 22.67 5.04
C LYS A 202 -28.21 21.17 5.04
N ARG A 203 -29.30 20.45 4.76
CA ARG A 203 -29.29 19.04 4.37
C ARG A 203 -28.56 18.98 3.03
N TRP A 204 -27.31 18.54 3.01
CA TRP A 204 -26.66 18.18 1.76
C TRP A 204 -27.33 16.90 1.26
N ILE A 205 -28.29 17.06 0.34
CA ILE A 205 -28.79 15.95 -0.47
C ILE A 205 -27.66 15.64 -1.45
N THR A 206 -26.89 14.59 -1.17
CA THR A 206 -25.98 14.00 -2.14
C THR A 206 -26.84 13.39 -3.24
N VAL A 207 -27.14 14.18 -4.28
CA VAL A 207 -27.64 13.63 -5.54
C VAL A 207 -26.49 12.84 -6.13
N ILE A 208 -26.58 11.51 -6.06
CA ILE A 208 -25.72 10.60 -6.82
C ILE A 208 -26.05 10.82 -8.30
N PRO A 209 -25.11 11.28 -9.15
CA PRO A 209 -25.33 11.28 -10.59
C PRO A 209 -25.28 9.83 -11.05
N THR A 210 -26.44 9.25 -11.34
CA THR A 210 -26.57 7.98 -12.05
C THR A 210 -26.41 8.26 -13.54
N ASN A 211 -25.17 8.23 -14.02
CA ASN A 211 -24.92 8.08 -15.46
C ASN A 211 -24.76 6.59 -15.76
N GLY A 212 -25.90 5.97 -16.09
CA GLY A 212 -25.90 4.74 -16.85
C GLY A 212 -25.52 5.04 -18.30
N ASN A 213 -24.43 4.44 -18.75
CA ASN A 213 -24.40 3.71 -20.01
C ASN A 213 -23.17 2.79 -20.02
N ALA A 214 -23.45 1.50 -19.87
CA ALA A 214 -22.51 0.45 -20.15
C ALA A 214 -22.39 0.31 -21.68
N GLU A 215 -21.31 0.83 -22.26
CA GLU A 215 -20.81 0.37 -23.55
C GLU A 215 -19.51 -0.38 -23.33
N THR A 216 -19.59 -1.69 -23.54
CA THR A 216 -18.46 -2.63 -23.54
C THR A 216 -17.62 -2.35 -24.78
N HIS A 217 -16.63 -1.46 -24.66
CA HIS A 217 -15.59 -1.36 -25.68
C HIS A 217 -14.61 -2.52 -25.51
N ALA A 218 -14.81 -3.57 -26.31
CA ALA A 218 -13.81 -4.60 -26.51
C ALA A 218 -12.53 -3.94 -27.08
N PHE A 219 -11.46 -3.96 -26.31
CA PHE A 219 -10.13 -3.54 -26.77
C PHE A 219 -9.70 -4.41 -27.97
N PRO A 220 -9.50 -3.85 -29.18
CA PRO A 220 -9.12 -4.63 -30.37
C PRO A 220 -7.76 -5.34 -30.24
N GLY A 221 -6.91 -4.90 -29.30
CA GLY A 221 -5.57 -5.45 -29.09
C GLY A 221 -5.57 -6.87 -28.51
N LEU A 222 -6.58 -7.25 -27.73
CA LEU A 222 -6.64 -8.56 -27.07
C LEU A 222 -6.96 -9.69 -28.07
N VAL A 223 -7.80 -9.41 -29.07
CA VAL A 223 -8.15 -10.37 -30.15
C VAL A 223 -6.98 -10.55 -31.13
N LEU A 224 -6.22 -9.49 -31.40
CA LEU A 224 -5.03 -9.58 -32.27
C LEU A 224 -3.89 -10.35 -31.61
N CYS A 225 -3.71 -10.21 -30.29
CA CYS A 225 -2.73 -11.00 -29.53
C CYS A 225 -3.08 -12.49 -29.51
N THR A 226 -4.34 -12.85 -29.26
CA THR A 226 -4.75 -14.27 -29.22
C THR A 226 -4.65 -14.93 -30.59
N LEU A 227 -5.01 -14.24 -31.67
CA LEU A 227 -4.86 -14.75 -33.04
C LEU A 227 -3.39 -14.91 -33.45
N SER A 228 -2.51 -14.00 -33.01
CA SER A 228 -1.07 -14.11 -33.29
C SER A 228 -0.44 -15.31 -32.57
N SER A 229 -0.81 -15.53 -31.31
CA SER A 229 -0.36 -16.70 -30.55
C SER A 229 -0.91 -18.02 -31.14
N LEU A 230 -2.18 -18.04 -31.57
CA LEU A 230 -2.78 -19.24 -32.17
C LEU A 230 -2.11 -19.60 -33.51
N LYS A 231 -1.80 -18.59 -34.34
CA LYS A 231 -1.11 -18.80 -35.62
C LYS A 231 0.30 -19.35 -35.42
N MET A 232 1.03 -18.85 -34.43
CA MET A 232 2.37 -19.36 -34.11
C MET A 232 2.34 -20.83 -33.64
N VAL A 233 1.29 -21.23 -32.90
CA VAL A 233 1.10 -22.63 -32.47
C VAL A 233 0.73 -23.54 -33.65
N LEU A 234 -0.14 -23.07 -34.55
CA LEU A 234 -0.51 -23.79 -35.78
C LEU A 234 0.69 -23.96 -36.73
N ASP A 235 1.49 -22.91 -36.95
CA ASP A 235 2.69 -22.96 -37.79
C ASP A 235 3.76 -23.92 -37.23
N VAL A 236 3.79 -24.13 -35.90
CA VAL A 236 4.69 -25.10 -35.24
C VAL A 236 4.16 -26.52 -35.35
N LEU A 237 2.83 -26.72 -35.29
CA LEU A 237 2.22 -28.05 -35.45
C LEU A 237 2.30 -28.54 -36.91
N GLU A 238 2.17 -27.65 -37.89
CA GLU A 238 2.22 -27.99 -39.31
C GLU A 238 3.66 -28.30 -39.79
N ARG A 239 4.68 -27.80 -39.09
CA ARG A 239 6.09 -28.16 -39.35
C ARG A 239 6.53 -29.50 -38.77
N GLU A 240 5.67 -30.14 -37.98
CA GLU A 240 5.97 -31.37 -37.23
C GLU A 240 5.10 -32.56 -37.67
N LEU A 241 4.38 -32.40 -38.79
CA LEU A 241 3.63 -33.44 -39.49
C LEU A 241 4.28 -33.72 -40.85
#